data_AF-A0A9C6WLD7-F1
#
_entry.id   AF-A0A9C6WLD7-F1
#
_cell.length_a   1.000
_cell.length_b   1.000
_cell.length_c   1.000
_cell.angle_alpha   90.00
_cell.angle_beta   90.00
_cell.angle_gamma   90.00
#
_symmetry.space_group_name_H-M   'P 1'
#
loop_
_entity.id
_entity.type
_entity.pdbx_description
1 polymer ?
#
loop_
_entity_poly.entity_id
_entity_poly.type
_entity_poly.pdbx_seq_one_letter_code
_entity_poly.pdbx_strand_id
1 'polypeptide(L)'
;MIKLANSRQSIIADSLSKHARSDADAFEFDPSYTRRYIAKAICMHEYPLSFVEHVGMKEIYASMQPTFKVPSRNTIKKDIFEMYELEKLNMTKLMDGNDSRVAVTTDMWTSNKKKDTWLSRHTTLIVHGFCKGAY
;
A
#
# COMPACT_ATOMS: atom_id res chain seq x y z
N MET A 1 56.20 22.73 40.28
CA MET A 1 55.25 23.22 39.26
C MET A 1 53.94 22.46 39.42
N ILE A 2 52.92 23.10 39.98
CA ILE A 2 51.60 22.48 40.24
C ILE A 2 50.80 22.57 38.93
N LYS A 3 50.45 21.43 38.32
CA LYS A 3 49.50 21.39 37.20
C LYS A 3 48.09 21.56 37.77
N LEU A 4 47.54 22.76 37.64
CA LEU A 4 46.14 23.03 37.99
C LEU A 4 45.25 22.41 36.89
N ALA A 5 44.66 21.26 37.18
CA ALA A 5 43.66 20.65 36.30
C ALA A 5 42.41 21.53 36.27
N ASN A 6 42.17 22.17 35.13
CA ASN A 6 41.05 23.09 34.94
C ASN A 6 39.74 22.31 34.83
N SER A 7 38.98 22.22 35.93
CA SER A 7 37.65 21.58 36.02
C SER A 7 36.62 22.13 35.01
N ARG A 8 36.90 23.24 34.33
CA ARG A 8 36.02 23.78 33.28
C ARG A 8 36.12 22.97 31.98
N GLN A 9 37.21 22.24 31.74
CA GLN A 9 37.34 21.42 30.52
C GLN A 9 36.56 20.10 30.60
N SER A 10 36.45 19.50 31.79
CA SER A 10 35.65 18.27 31.97
C SER A 10 34.15 18.51 31.83
N ILE A 11 33.66 19.67 32.27
CA ILE A 11 32.24 20.07 32.13
C ILE A 11 31.84 20.21 30.65
N ILE A 12 32.76 20.70 29.80
CA ILE A 12 32.51 20.86 28.36
C ILE A 12 32.47 19.48 27.68
N ALA A 13 33.38 18.57 28.03
CA ALA A 13 33.39 17.21 27.49
C ALA A 13 32.12 16.40 27.88
N ASP A 14 31.66 16.52 29.14
CA ASP A 14 30.42 15.90 29.61
C ASP A 14 29.16 16.54 29.00
N SER A 15 29.20 17.84 28.65
CA SER A 15 28.08 18.51 27.98
C SER A 15 27.95 18.16 26.50
N LEU A 16 29.05 17.71 25.86
CA LEU A 16 29.07 17.24 24.47
C LEU A 16 28.58 15.79 24.37
N SER A 17 28.84 14.95 25.38
CA SER A 17 28.29 13.58 25.44
C SER A 17 26.81 13.54 25.83
N LYS A 18 26.34 14.49 26.66
CA LYS A 18 24.91 14.62 27.03
C LYS A 18 24.00 15.10 25.89
N HIS A 19 24.55 15.63 24.80
CA HIS A 19 23.81 15.96 23.57
C HIS A 19 23.90 14.88 22.49
N ALA A 20 24.46 13.69 22.79
CA ALA A 20 24.13 12.49 22.05
C ALA A 20 22.65 12.21 22.29
N ARG A 21 21.83 12.83 21.42
CA ARG A 21 20.39 12.67 21.30
C ARG A 21 20.06 11.22 21.55
N SER A 22 19.12 10.97 22.44
CA SER A 22 18.48 9.66 22.57
C SER A 22 18.15 9.14 21.17
N ASP A 23 18.93 8.15 20.73
CA ASP A 23 18.82 7.42 19.47
C ASP A 23 17.57 6.51 19.44
N ALA A 24 16.51 6.96 20.10
CA ALA A 24 15.30 6.23 20.41
C ALA A 24 14.08 7.02 19.94
N ASP A 25 14.12 7.41 18.66
CA ASP A 25 12.99 7.35 17.71
C ASP A 25 13.47 7.90 16.34
N ALA A 26 14.50 7.27 15.76
CA ALA A 26 14.91 7.62 14.41
C ALA A 26 13.81 7.14 13.46
N PHE A 27 13.08 8.07 12.84
CA PHE A 27 12.06 7.74 11.84
C PHE A 27 12.68 6.93 10.69
N GLU A 28 12.37 5.64 10.64
CA GLU A 28 12.76 4.76 9.54
C GLU A 28 11.66 4.77 8.49
N PHE A 29 11.99 5.30 7.31
CA PHE A 29 11.06 5.30 6.19
C PHE A 29 11.06 3.92 5.54
N ASP A 30 9.91 3.24 5.59
CA ASP A 30 9.67 2.00 4.83
C ASP A 30 9.05 2.31 3.44
N PRO A 31 9.80 2.13 2.34
CA PRO A 31 9.28 2.31 0.99
C PRO A 31 8.14 1.34 0.66
N SER A 32 8.11 0.15 1.28
CA SER A 32 7.12 -0.89 1.02
C SER A 32 5.71 -0.43 1.40
N TYR A 33 5.59 0.26 2.54
CA TYR A 33 4.34 0.83 3.02
C TYR A 33 3.78 1.83 2.02
N THR A 34 4.60 2.81 1.62
CA THR A 34 4.21 3.84 0.64
C THR A 34 3.77 3.22 -0.69
N ARG A 35 4.50 2.23 -1.21
CA ARG A 35 4.12 1.53 -2.45
C ARG A 35 2.75 0.86 -2.35
N ARG A 36 2.43 0.23 -1.22
CA ARG A 36 1.14 -0.41 -0.99
C ARG A 36 -0.02 0.59 -1.01
N TYR A 37 0.17 1.79 -0.44
CA TYR A 37 -0.85 2.85 -0.50
C TYR A 37 -1.03 3.40 -1.90
N ILE A 38 0.05 3.57 -2.67
CA ILE A 38 -0.03 3.99 -4.07
C ILE A 38 -0.85 2.96 -4.87
N ALA A 39 -0.53 1.68 -4.74
CA ALA A 39 -1.26 0.60 -5.40
C ALA A 39 -2.75 0.57 -4.98
N LYS A 40 -3.04 0.75 -3.68
CA LYS A 40 -4.41 0.84 -3.17
C LYS A 40 -5.17 2.04 -3.76
N ALA A 41 -4.55 3.21 -3.84
CA ALA A 41 -5.16 4.40 -4.42
C ALA A 41 -5.48 4.23 -5.91
N ILE A 42 -4.60 3.56 -6.65
CA ILE A 42 -4.82 3.22 -8.06
C ILE A 42 -6.04 2.31 -8.21
N CYS A 43 -6.16 1.27 -7.41
CA CYS A 43 -7.31 0.37 -7.44
C CYS A 43 -8.61 1.08 -7.02
N MET A 44 -8.55 1.92 -5.98
CA MET A 44 -9.73 2.61 -5.43
C MET A 44 -10.33 3.64 -6.39
N HIS A 45 -9.49 4.31 -7.18
CA HIS A 45 -9.89 5.38 -8.09
C HIS A 45 -9.78 5.00 -9.57
N GLU A 46 -9.55 3.71 -9.86
CA GLU A 46 -9.42 3.17 -11.22
C GLU A 46 -8.40 3.94 -12.09
N TYR A 47 -7.31 4.41 -11.47
CA TYR A 47 -6.30 5.16 -12.20
C TYR A 47 -5.53 4.25 -13.19
N PRO A 48 -5.10 4.80 -14.34
CA PRO A 48 -4.21 4.06 -15.23
C PRO A 48 -2.89 3.75 -14.50
N LEU A 49 -2.31 2.57 -14.72
CA LEU A 49 -1.04 2.19 -14.09
C LEU A 49 0.13 3.11 -14.47
N SER A 50 0.02 3.85 -15.57
CA SER A 50 0.98 4.89 -15.95
C SER A 50 1.03 6.05 -14.97
N PHE A 51 0.00 6.22 -14.11
CA PHE A 51 -0.14 7.29 -13.12
C PHE A 51 1.15 7.56 -12.34
N VAL A 52 1.81 6.50 -11.86
CA VAL A 52 3.03 6.60 -11.05
C VAL A 52 4.27 7.07 -11.82
N GLU A 53 4.23 7.02 -13.15
CA GLU A 53 5.36 7.38 -14.01
C GLU A 53 5.28 8.80 -14.57
N HIS A 54 4.14 9.49 -14.39
CA HIS A 54 3.97 10.88 -14.80
C HIS A 54 4.98 11.78 -14.09
N VAL A 55 5.50 12.78 -14.83
CA VAL A 55 6.52 13.71 -14.33
C VAL A 55 6.05 14.41 -13.05
N GLY A 56 4.83 14.95 -13.04
CA GLY A 56 4.29 15.62 -11.85
C GLY A 56 4.16 14.71 -10.63
N MET A 57 3.84 13.42 -10.81
CA MET A 57 3.80 12.48 -9.69
C MET A 57 5.20 12.20 -9.14
N LYS A 58 6.20 12.07 -10.00
CA LYS A 58 7.60 11.91 -9.58
C LYS A 58 8.11 13.11 -8.81
N GLU A 59 7.77 14.33 -9.25
CA GLU A 59 8.12 15.58 -8.55
C GLU A 59 7.47 15.64 -7.16
N ILE A 60 6.18 15.26 -7.05
CA ILE A 60 5.48 15.18 -5.76
C ILE A 60 6.20 14.20 -4.83
N TYR A 61 6.47 12.96 -5.27
CA TYR A 61 7.16 11.97 -4.44
C TYR A 61 8.57 12.43 -4.03
N ALA A 62 9.33 13.03 -4.94
CA ALA A 62 10.65 13.57 -4.65
C ALA A 62 10.61 14.73 -3.64
N SER A 63 9.55 15.56 -3.68
CA SER A 63 9.37 16.65 -2.73
C SER A 63 9.05 16.15 -1.31
N MET A 64 8.33 15.03 -1.19
CA MET A 64 7.95 14.43 0.10
C MET A 64 9.07 13.58 0.70
N GLN A 65 9.72 12.74 -0.10
CA GLN A 65 10.79 11.85 0.33
C GLN A 65 11.83 11.71 -0.80
N PRO A 66 12.91 12.50 -0.79
CA PRO A 66 13.93 12.48 -1.84
C PRO A 66 14.62 11.12 -2.01
N THR A 67 14.66 10.29 -0.96
CA THR A 67 15.27 8.96 -1.00
C THR A 67 14.34 7.88 -1.56
N PHE A 68 13.06 8.19 -1.76
CA PHE A 68 12.08 7.23 -2.25
C PHE A 68 12.23 7.00 -3.75
N LYS A 69 12.60 5.78 -4.11
CA LYS A 69 12.62 5.36 -5.52
C LYS A 69 11.19 5.09 -5.99
N VAL A 70 10.69 5.98 -6.86
CA VAL A 70 9.37 5.83 -7.47
C VAL A 70 9.25 4.47 -8.17
N PRO A 71 8.22 3.67 -7.86
CA PRO A 71 8.05 2.35 -8.44
C PRO A 71 7.71 2.43 -9.93
N SER A 72 8.12 1.43 -10.69
CA SER A 72 7.70 1.28 -12.10
C SER A 72 6.25 0.80 -12.19
N ARG A 73 5.64 0.97 -13.36
CA ARG A 73 4.33 0.38 -13.68
C ARG A 73 4.26 -1.12 -13.40
N ASN A 74 5.33 -1.85 -13.73
CA ASN A 74 5.41 -3.30 -13.54
C ASN A 74 5.48 -3.67 -12.06
N THR A 75 6.19 -2.87 -11.27
CA THR A 75 6.27 -3.03 -9.82
C THR A 75 4.89 -2.83 -9.18
N ILE A 76 4.21 -1.74 -9.52
CA ILE A 76 2.85 -1.47 -9.01
C ILE A 76 1.87 -2.55 -9.46
N LYS A 77 1.96 -3.02 -10.71
CA LYS A 77 1.12 -4.13 -11.20
C LYS A 77 1.31 -5.39 -10.35
N LYS A 78 2.56 -5.72 -10.00
CA LYS A 78 2.87 -6.84 -9.12
C LYS A 78 2.30 -6.62 -7.72
N ASP A 79 2.51 -5.44 -7.13
CA ASP A 79 1.99 -5.09 -5.80
C ASP A 79 0.44 -5.19 -5.76
N ILE A 80 -0.26 -4.76 -6.82
CA ILE A 80 -1.72 -4.91 -6.97
C ILE A 80 -2.12 -6.38 -7.00
N PHE A 81 -1.40 -7.20 -7.77
CA PHE A 81 -1.70 -8.63 -7.88
C PHE A 81 -1.49 -9.36 -6.55
N GLU A 82 -0.44 -9.03 -5.80
CA GLU A 82 -0.21 -9.58 -4.46
C GLU A 82 -1.33 -9.19 -3.48
N MET A 83 -1.79 -7.93 -3.52
CA MET A 83 -2.95 -7.52 -2.72
C MET A 83 -4.22 -8.27 -3.10
N TYR A 84 -4.44 -8.51 -4.39
CA TYR A 84 -5.59 -9.28 -4.87
C TYR A 84 -5.55 -10.73 -4.37
N GLU A 85 -4.42 -11.43 -4.48
CA GLU A 85 -4.32 -12.82 -4.03
C GLU A 85 -4.51 -12.94 -2.51
N LEU A 86 -4.03 -11.96 -1.74
CA LEU A 86 -4.28 -11.89 -0.30
C LEU A 86 -5.77 -11.69 0.01
N GLU A 87 -6.43 -10.76 -0.67
CA GLU A 87 -7.85 -10.49 -0.47
C GLU A 87 -8.72 -11.67 -0.91
N LYS A 88 -8.36 -12.32 -2.02
CA LYS A 88 -8.99 -13.55 -2.50
C LYS A 88 -8.87 -14.67 -1.49
N LEU A 89 -7.69 -14.87 -0.89
CA LEU A 89 -7.51 -15.88 0.17
C LEU A 89 -8.40 -15.59 1.37
N ASN A 90 -8.50 -14.32 1.78
CA ASN A 90 -9.38 -13.91 2.88
C ASN A 90 -10.86 -14.16 2.54
N MET A 91 -11.26 -13.83 1.32
CA MET A 91 -12.61 -14.09 0.80
C MET A 91 -12.94 -15.59 0.76
N THR A 92 -12.00 -16.43 0.31
CA THR A 92 -12.18 -17.90 0.34
C THR A 92 -12.37 -18.40 1.76
N LYS A 93 -11.55 -17.96 2.72
CA LYS A 93 -11.71 -18.36 4.14
C LYS A 93 -13.06 -17.94 4.71
N LEU A 94 -13.55 -16.75 4.36
CA LEU A 94 -14.87 -16.27 4.76
C LEU A 94 -15.99 -17.13 4.13
N MET A 95 -15.81 -17.56 2.89
CA MET A 95 -16.75 -18.46 2.21
C MET A 95 -16.73 -19.87 2.78
N ASP A 96 -15.56 -20.41 3.13
CA ASP A 96 -15.42 -21.75 3.73
C ASP A 96 -16.12 -21.85 5.09
N GLY A 97 -16.17 -20.74 5.84
CA GLY A 97 -16.90 -20.64 7.12
C GLY A 97 -18.39 -20.34 6.97
N ASN A 98 -18.91 -20.18 5.75
CA ASN A 98 -20.30 -19.84 5.50
C ASN A 98 -21.10 -21.05 5.01
N ASP A 99 -21.99 -21.56 5.87
CA ASP A 99 -22.88 -22.70 5.54
C ASP A 99 -24.06 -22.33 4.61
N SER A 100 -24.18 -21.04 4.24
CA SER A 100 -25.26 -20.55 3.38
C SER A 100 -24.95 -20.73 1.89
N ARG A 101 -25.99 -20.92 1.08
CA ARG A 101 -25.85 -20.94 -0.39
C ARG A 101 -25.60 -19.52 -0.91
N VAL A 102 -24.49 -19.33 -1.62
CA VAL A 102 -24.14 -18.06 -2.28
C VAL A 102 -24.35 -18.21 -3.79
N ALA A 103 -25.06 -17.26 -4.42
CA ALA A 103 -25.16 -17.15 -5.87
C ALA A 103 -24.38 -15.93 -6.35
N VAL A 104 -23.56 -16.10 -7.39
CA VAL A 104 -22.77 -15.01 -7.99
C VAL A 104 -23.23 -14.81 -9.42
N THR A 105 -23.78 -13.64 -9.72
CA THR A 105 -24.18 -13.25 -11.07
C THR A 105 -23.22 -12.17 -11.57
N THR A 106 -22.54 -12.43 -12.68
CA THR A 106 -21.73 -11.42 -13.38
C THR A 106 -22.36 -11.17 -14.73
N ASP A 107 -22.74 -9.93 -14.99
CA ASP A 107 -23.23 -9.49 -16.28
C ASP A 107 -22.05 -9.15 -17.21
N MET A 108 -22.14 -9.64 -18.44
CA MET A 108 -21.17 -9.36 -19.50
C MET A 108 -21.93 -8.87 -20.72
N TRP A 109 -21.67 -7.64 -21.15
CA TRP A 109 -22.16 -7.11 -22.42
C TRP A 109 -21.04 -7.03 -23.45
N THR A 110 -21.39 -7.24 -24.71
CA THR A 110 -20.46 -7.09 -25.84
C THR A 110 -20.69 -5.75 -26.52
N SER A 111 -19.63 -4.95 -26.67
CA SER A 111 -19.66 -3.75 -27.50
C SER A 111 -19.29 -4.14 -28.92
N ASN A 112 -20.11 -3.75 -29.90
CA ASN A 112 -19.92 -4.11 -31.32
C ASN A 112 -18.83 -3.27 -32.03
N LYS A 113 -17.83 -2.75 -31.29
CA LYS A 113 -16.77 -1.89 -31.81
C LYS A 113 -15.47 -2.69 -31.94
N LYS A 114 -15.31 -3.31 -33.11
CA LYS A 114 -14.16 -4.12 -33.59
C LYS A 114 -13.97 -5.44 -32.83
N LYS A 115 -13.66 -6.48 -33.61
CA LYS A 115 -13.39 -7.84 -33.16
C LYS A 115 -12.35 -7.78 -32.02
N ASP A 116 -12.67 -8.41 -30.90
CA ASP A 116 -11.77 -8.76 -29.78
C ASP A 116 -11.61 -7.75 -28.63
N THR A 117 -12.64 -6.96 -28.27
CA THR A 117 -12.60 -6.18 -27.00
C THR A 117 -13.83 -6.43 -26.12
N TRP A 118 -13.67 -7.24 -25.07
CA TRP A 118 -14.64 -7.35 -23.97
C TRP A 118 -14.61 -6.04 -23.17
N LEU A 119 -15.67 -5.23 -23.26
CA LEU A 119 -15.75 -3.93 -22.57
C LEU A 119 -16.57 -4.07 -21.29
N SER A 120 -15.88 -4.03 -20.16
CA SER A 120 -16.37 -3.88 -18.78
C SER A 120 -17.21 -5.03 -18.20
N ARG A 121 -16.69 -5.63 -17.12
CA ARG A 121 -17.45 -6.47 -16.18
C ARG A 121 -18.11 -5.54 -15.18
N HIS A 122 -19.43 -5.43 -15.19
CA HIS A 122 -20.13 -5.05 -13.97
C HIS A 122 -20.29 -6.34 -13.15
N THR A 123 -19.99 -6.29 -11.85
CA THR A 123 -20.19 -7.42 -10.95
C THR A 123 -21.16 -6.96 -9.89
N THR A 124 -22.45 -7.24 -10.08
CA THR A 124 -23.41 -7.10 -8.98
C THR A 124 -23.32 -8.35 -8.11
N LEU A 125 -22.68 -8.24 -6.95
CA LEU A 125 -22.72 -9.28 -5.93
C LEU A 125 -24.08 -9.22 -5.21
N ILE A 126 -25.05 -10.03 -5.64
CA ILE A 126 -26.26 -10.25 -4.85
C ILE A 126 -26.03 -11.47 -3.95
N VAL A 127 -25.65 -11.23 -2.70
CA VAL A 127 -25.62 -12.30 -1.68
C VAL A 127 -27.07 -12.58 -1.29
N HIS A 128 -27.73 -13.49 -1.99
CA HIS A 128 -28.96 -14.09 -1.47
C HIS A 128 -28.58 -15.02 -0.32
N GLY A 129 -28.70 -14.53 0.92
CA GLY A 129 -28.80 -15.40 2.08
C GLY A 129 -30.07 -16.24 1.94
N PHE A 130 -29.97 -17.44 1.40
CA PHE A 130 -31.08 -18.39 1.46
C PHE A 130 -31.15 -18.88 2.91
N CYS A 131 -31.89 -18.17 3.76
CA CYS A 131 -32.26 -18.64 5.09
C CYS A 131 -32.93 -20.00 4.91
N LYS A 132 -32.22 -21.09 5.25
CA LYS A 132 -32.85 -22.39 5.45
C LYS A 132 -33.64 -22.31 6.76
N GLY A 133 -34.88 -21.89 6.66
CA GLY A 133 -35.95 -22.25 7.59
C GLY A 133 -37.01 -23.01 6.79
N ALA A 134 -37.56 -24.07 7.40
CA ALA A 134 -38.41 -25.13 6.83
C ALA A 134 -37.57 -26.25 6.18
N TYR A 135 -37.46 -27.46 6.73
CA TYR A 135 -38.40 -28.28 7.52
C TYR A 135 -37.60 -29.20 8.46
#